data_AF-A0AAV7IWH0-F1
#
_entry.id   AF-A0AAV7IWH0-F1
#
_cell.length_a   1.000
_cell.length_b   1.000
_cell.length_c   1.000
_cell.angle_alpha   90.00
_cell.angle_beta   90.00
_cell.angle_gamma   90.00
#
_symmetry.space_group_name_H-M   'P 1'
#
loop_
_entity.id
_entity.type
_entity.pdbx_description
1 polymer ?
#
loop_
_entity_poly.entity_id
_entity_poly.type
_entity_poly.pdbx_seq_one_letter_code
_entity_poly.pdbx_strand_id
1 'polypeptide(L)'
;MIDQADDLLNKFVREFEQSYGKIFSSINVHLLLHLPNCVRLQGLLWAHDCYAYEDYNGQLLLQIHGTRYIGSQVVNGHNHSIKMIKYMGTVENENVRDFFNNKKKQSKITEKVCDDGYSVGCYKTLQEIPNIIINAMNNSRITINNVYMCFIRLKKGF
;
A
#
# COMPACT_ATOMS: atom_id res chain seq x y z
N MET A 1 -22.57 -1.30 -8.95
CA MET A 1 -21.52 -0.51 -8.26
C MET A 1 -20.48 0.02 -9.24
N ILE A 2 -19.82 -0.84 -10.03
CA ILE A 2 -18.85 -0.37 -11.06
C ILE A 2 -19.55 0.39 -12.19
N ASP A 3 -20.69 -0.09 -12.70
CA ASP A 3 -21.40 0.58 -13.80
C ASP A 3 -21.92 1.98 -13.42
N GLN A 4 -22.37 2.15 -12.18
CA GLN A 4 -22.74 3.46 -11.64
C GLN A 4 -21.53 4.40 -11.57
N ALA A 5 -20.35 3.90 -11.18
CA ALA A 5 -19.13 4.70 -11.20
C ALA A 5 -18.71 5.06 -12.63
N ASP A 6 -18.91 4.15 -13.59
CA ASP A 6 -18.68 4.38 -15.02
C ASP A 6 -19.53 5.55 -15.53
N ASP A 7 -20.84 5.55 -15.24
CA ASP A 7 -21.75 6.63 -15.62
C ASP A 7 -21.35 7.97 -14.97
N LEU A 8 -20.99 7.96 -13.69
CA LEU A 8 -20.57 9.16 -12.96
C LEU A 8 -19.24 9.73 -13.48
N LEU A 9 -18.26 8.87 -13.79
CA LEU A 9 -16.98 9.30 -14.34
C LEU A 9 -17.15 9.84 -15.77
N ASN A 10 -18.00 9.22 -16.58
CA ASN A 10 -18.36 9.72 -17.91
C ASN A 10 -19.02 11.10 -17.82
N LYS A 11 -19.96 11.28 -16.88
CA LYS A 11 -20.59 12.58 -16.64
C LYS A 11 -19.57 13.63 -16.18
N PHE A 12 -18.72 13.29 -15.21
CA PHE A 12 -17.68 14.18 -14.70
C PHE A 12 -16.75 14.67 -15.82
N VAL A 13 -16.22 13.76 -16.65
CA VAL A 13 -15.30 14.13 -17.74
C VAL A 13 -15.97 15.03 -18.77
N ARG A 14 -17.26 14.80 -19.09
CA ARG A 14 -18.02 15.68 -20.00
C ARG A 14 -18.23 17.08 -19.41
N GLU A 15 -18.58 17.17 -18.14
CA GLU A 15 -18.85 18.44 -17.47
C GLU A 15 -17.55 19.20 -17.09
N PHE A 16 -16.43 18.49 -16.98
CA PHE A 16 -15.12 19.05 -16.65
C PHE A 16 -14.65 20.05 -17.71
N GLU A 17 -14.73 19.69 -18.99
CA GLU A 17 -14.35 20.59 -20.08
C GLU A 17 -15.21 21.85 -20.10
N GLN A 18 -16.52 21.71 -19.87
CA GLN A 18 -17.44 22.86 -19.85
C GLN A 18 -17.17 23.80 -18.68
N SER A 19 -16.80 23.25 -17.53
CA SER A 19 -16.62 24.01 -16.28
C SER A 19 -15.24 24.66 -16.16
N TYR A 20 -14.20 23.95 -16.58
CA TYR A 20 -12.81 24.38 -16.42
C TYR A 20 -12.16 24.82 -17.73
N GLY A 21 -12.66 24.33 -18.87
CA GLY A 21 -12.11 24.59 -20.20
C GLY A 21 -11.20 23.47 -20.70
N LYS A 22 -11.12 23.37 -22.02
CA LYS A 22 -10.38 22.31 -22.74
C LYS A 22 -8.89 22.22 -22.37
N ILE A 23 -8.26 23.35 -22.04
CA ILE A 23 -6.83 23.43 -21.71
C ILE A 23 -6.50 22.60 -20.46
N PHE A 24 -7.46 22.46 -19.54
CA PHE A 24 -7.30 21.69 -18.31
C PHE A 24 -7.72 20.23 -18.44
N SER A 25 -8.30 19.83 -19.58
CA SER A 25 -8.70 18.45 -19.89
C SER A 25 -7.47 17.61 -20.27
N SER A 26 -6.58 17.45 -19.30
CA SER A 26 -5.34 16.69 -19.44
C SER A 26 -5.59 15.19 -19.62
N ILE A 27 -4.54 14.46 -19.99
CA ILE A 27 -4.59 12.99 -20.10
C ILE A 27 -5.09 12.32 -18.81
N ASN A 28 -4.76 12.86 -17.63
CA ASN A 28 -5.21 12.31 -16.35
C ASN A 28 -6.73 12.37 -16.20
N VAL A 29 -7.37 13.42 -16.72
CA VAL A 29 -8.84 13.54 -16.74
C VAL A 29 -9.44 12.52 -17.69
N HIS A 30 -8.84 12.33 -18.87
CA HIS A 30 -9.29 11.32 -19.84
C HIS A 30 -9.15 9.89 -19.30
N LEU A 31 -8.08 9.60 -18.55
CA LEU A 31 -7.81 8.28 -17.97
C LEU A 31 -8.92 7.81 -17.01
N LEU A 32 -9.69 8.74 -16.43
CA LEU A 32 -10.83 8.42 -15.57
C LEU A 32 -11.88 7.55 -16.29
N LEU A 33 -12.06 7.73 -17.61
CA LEU A 33 -13.00 6.93 -18.41
C LEU A 33 -12.60 5.46 -18.50
N HIS A 34 -11.32 5.14 -18.29
CA HIS A 34 -10.79 3.78 -18.39
C HIS A 34 -10.76 3.05 -17.05
N LEU A 35 -10.87 3.77 -15.92
CA LEU A 35 -10.83 3.19 -14.57
C LEU A 35 -11.84 2.05 -14.35
N PRO A 36 -13.12 2.15 -14.79
CA PRO A 36 -14.07 1.05 -14.65
C PRO A 36 -13.62 -0.22 -15.36
N ASN A 37 -13.05 -0.08 -16.57
CA ASN A 37 -12.51 -1.21 -17.33
C ASN A 37 -11.25 -1.79 -16.69
N CYS A 38 -10.36 -0.94 -16.17
CA CYS A 38 -9.22 -1.39 -15.39
C CYS A 38 -9.66 -2.21 -14.17
N VAL A 39 -10.73 -1.79 -13.47
CA VAL A 39 -11.26 -2.56 -12.33
C VAL A 39 -11.85 -3.89 -12.77
N ARG A 40 -12.62 -3.90 -13.86
CA ARG A 40 -13.21 -5.14 -14.40
C ARG A 40 -12.15 -6.16 -14.82
N LEU A 41 -11.01 -5.70 -15.35
CA LEU A 41 -9.94 -6.56 -15.86
C LEU A 41 -8.90 -6.94 -14.81
N GLN A 42 -8.48 -5.98 -13.97
CA GLN A 42 -7.35 -6.13 -13.05
C GLN A 42 -7.76 -6.14 -11.57
N GLY A 43 -9.04 -5.95 -11.26
CA GLY A 43 -9.54 -5.94 -9.89
C GLY A 43 -9.35 -4.59 -9.20
N LEU A 44 -8.93 -4.59 -7.94
CA LEU A 44 -8.86 -3.39 -7.11
C LEU A 44 -7.76 -2.43 -7.60
N LEU A 45 -8.08 -1.16 -7.86
CA LEU A 45 -7.11 -0.17 -8.37
C LEU A 45 -5.89 0.03 -7.44
N TRP A 46 -6.11 0.03 -6.12
CA TRP A 46 -5.02 0.23 -5.15
C TRP A 46 -3.99 -0.90 -5.17
N ALA A 47 -4.37 -2.11 -5.59
CA ALA A 47 -3.41 -3.22 -5.67
C ALA A 47 -2.35 -3.00 -6.77
N HIS A 48 -2.59 -2.05 -7.68
CA HIS A 48 -1.71 -1.69 -8.79
C HIS A 48 -1.13 -0.29 -8.63
N ASP A 49 -1.21 0.30 -7.43
CA ASP A 49 -0.58 1.59 -7.18
C ASP A 49 0.95 1.48 -7.09
N CYS A 50 1.63 2.62 -7.28
CA CYS A 50 3.08 2.69 -7.23
C CYS A 50 3.62 3.03 -5.83
N TYR A 51 2.76 3.18 -4.82
CA TYR A 51 3.17 3.69 -3.51
C TYR A 51 4.22 2.80 -2.84
N ALA A 52 4.10 1.48 -2.98
CA ALA A 52 5.07 0.55 -2.43
C ALA A 52 6.47 0.71 -3.05
N TYR A 53 6.55 1.01 -4.36
CA TYR A 53 7.82 1.24 -5.04
C TYR A 53 8.43 2.59 -4.68
N GLU A 54 7.61 3.63 -4.52
CA GLU A 54 8.05 4.96 -4.10
C GLU A 54 8.61 4.94 -2.67
N ASP A 55 7.92 4.28 -1.74
CA ASP A 55 8.40 4.09 -0.37
C ASP A 55 9.75 3.36 -0.36
N TYR A 56 9.85 2.28 -1.14
CA TYR A 56 11.09 1.52 -1.26
C TYR A 56 12.24 2.34 -1.87
N ASN A 57 11.96 3.14 -2.90
CA ASN A 57 12.94 4.08 -3.46
C ASN A 57 13.42 5.09 -2.41
N GLY A 58 12.52 5.59 -1.56
CA GLY A 58 12.87 6.43 -0.42
C GLY A 58 13.82 5.72 0.55
N GLN A 59 13.58 4.45 0.85
CA GLN A 59 14.46 3.64 1.70
C GLN A 59 15.84 3.39 1.07
N LEU A 60 15.90 3.17 -0.25
CA LEU A 60 17.15 3.00 -0.98
C LEU A 60 17.99 4.28 -0.98
N LEU A 61 17.36 5.44 -1.16
CA LEU A 61 18.02 6.74 -1.09
C LEU A 61 18.68 6.97 0.27
N LEU A 62 18.06 6.52 1.36
CA LEU A 62 18.65 6.61 2.71
C LEU A 62 19.94 5.79 2.87
N GLN A 63 20.21 4.82 2.00
CA GLN A 63 21.46 4.04 2.04
C GLN A 63 22.64 4.78 1.40
N ILE A 64 22.39 5.91 0.73
CA ILE A 64 23.41 6.69 0.03
C ILE A 64 23.90 7.79 0.99
N HIS A 65 25.15 7.65 1.44
CA HIS A 65 25.78 8.58 2.38
C HIS A 65 26.91 9.40 1.75
N GLY A 66 27.26 9.12 0.49
CA GLY A 66 28.28 9.87 -0.24
C GLY A 66 28.31 9.52 -1.72
N THR A 67 29.13 10.24 -2.49
CA THR A 67 29.16 10.19 -3.96
C THR A 67 30.01 9.06 -4.55
N ARG A 68 30.79 8.36 -3.72
CA ARG A 68 31.69 7.27 -4.18
C ARG A 68 31.06 5.91 -3.96
N TYR A 69 31.20 4.99 -4.93
CA TYR A 69 30.74 3.60 -4.80
C TYR A 69 29.25 3.48 -4.44
N ILE A 70 28.40 4.31 -5.04
CA ILE A 70 26.96 4.39 -4.72
C ILE A 70 26.28 3.02 -4.84
N GLY A 71 26.57 2.26 -5.90
CA GLY A 71 26.02 0.91 -6.08
C GLY A 71 26.35 -0.02 -4.91
N SER A 72 27.60 -0.01 -4.43
CA SER A 72 28.02 -0.81 -3.27
C SER A 72 27.34 -0.35 -1.98
N GLN A 73 27.13 0.96 -1.78
CA GLN A 73 26.42 1.49 -0.62
C GLN A 73 24.97 0.97 -0.57
N VAL A 74 24.26 1.06 -1.70
CA VAL A 74 22.88 0.59 -1.82
C VAL A 74 22.78 -0.91 -1.62
N VAL A 75 23.62 -1.70 -2.30
CA VAL A 75 23.62 -3.18 -2.20
C VAL A 75 23.94 -3.63 -0.78
N ASN A 76 24.95 -3.03 -0.13
CA ASN A 76 25.34 -3.41 1.22
C ASN A 76 24.27 -3.02 2.25
N GLY A 77 23.70 -1.83 2.15
CA GLY A 77 22.62 -1.37 3.03
C GLY A 77 21.34 -2.21 2.89
N HIS A 78 20.97 -2.55 1.65
CA HIS A 78 19.83 -3.43 1.39
C HIS A 78 20.09 -4.86 1.91
N ASN A 79 21.27 -5.43 1.64
CA ASN A 79 21.65 -6.74 2.16
C ASN A 79 21.65 -6.79 3.70
N HIS A 80 22.11 -5.72 4.35
CA HIS A 80 22.06 -5.60 5.81
C HIS A 80 20.61 -5.61 6.31
N SER A 81 19.72 -4.86 5.66
CA SER A 81 18.29 -4.79 5.99
C SER A 81 17.60 -6.16 5.85
N ILE A 82 17.85 -6.89 4.75
CA ILE A 82 17.32 -8.25 4.56
C ILE A 82 17.84 -9.21 5.65
N LYS A 83 19.16 -9.20 5.90
CA LYS A 83 19.77 -10.04 6.93
C LYS A 83 19.16 -9.75 8.30
N MET A 84 18.98 -8.48 8.62
CA MET A 84 18.35 -8.03 9.87
C MET A 84 16.93 -8.59 10.03
N ILE A 85 16.10 -8.50 8.98
CA ILE A 85 14.74 -9.06 9.00
C ILE A 85 14.75 -10.58 9.23
N LYS A 86 15.70 -11.30 8.62
CA LYS A 86 15.87 -12.75 8.81
C LYS A 86 16.29 -13.09 10.24
N TYR A 87 17.30 -12.39 10.77
CA TYR A 87 17.78 -12.59 12.14
C TYR A 87 16.70 -12.27 13.18
N MET A 88 15.86 -11.25 12.96
CA MET A 88 14.74 -10.97 13.87
C MET A 88 13.76 -12.14 14.01
N GLY A 89 13.63 -13.00 12.99
CA GLY A 89 12.78 -14.19 13.07
C GLY A 89 13.38 -15.34 13.89
N THR A 90 14.69 -15.30 14.15
CA THR A 90 15.43 -16.35 14.87
C THR A 90 15.87 -15.92 16.28
N VAL A 91 15.59 -14.69 16.69
CA VAL A 91 15.94 -14.20 18.03
C VAL A 91 14.94 -14.76 19.04
N GLU A 92 15.42 -15.67 19.90
CA GLU A 92 14.65 -16.26 21.00
C GLU A 92 14.52 -15.30 22.20
N ASN A 93 15.49 -14.39 22.39
CA ASN A 93 15.51 -13.48 23.53
C ASN A 93 14.56 -12.28 23.33
N GLU A 94 13.54 -12.20 24.18
CA GLU A 94 12.46 -11.22 24.11
C GLU A 94 12.96 -9.77 24.23
N ASN A 95 13.92 -9.48 25.12
CA ASN A 95 14.48 -8.13 25.30
C ASN A 95 15.23 -7.66 24.05
N VAL A 96 15.94 -8.57 23.39
CA VAL A 96 16.66 -8.27 22.15
C VAL A 96 15.67 -8.06 21.00
N ARG A 97 14.60 -8.85 20.96
CA ARG A 97 13.51 -8.68 19.99
C ARG A 97 12.82 -7.33 20.14
N ASP A 98 12.57 -6.90 21.38
CA ASP A 98 11.93 -5.62 21.69
C ASP A 98 12.83 -4.43 21.38
N PHE A 99 14.13 -4.52 21.67
CA PHE A 99 15.11 -3.53 21.24
C PHE A 99 15.08 -3.32 19.72
N PHE A 100 15.02 -4.41 18.95
CA PHE A 100 14.95 -4.34 17.50
C PHE A 100 13.59 -3.86 16.96
N ASN A 101 12.49 -4.20 17.63
CA ASN A 101 11.16 -3.66 17.30
C ASN A 101 11.07 -2.15 17.57
N ASN A 102 11.73 -1.65 18.61
CA ASN A 102 11.83 -0.22 18.89
C ASN A 102 12.73 0.52 17.88
N LYS A 103 13.71 -0.17 17.29
CA LYS A 103 14.58 0.35 16.21
C LYS A 103 13.96 0.25 14.82
N LYS A 104 12.95 -0.60 14.59
CA LYS A 104 12.13 -0.50 13.39
C LYS A 104 11.50 0.89 13.40
N LYS A 105 11.62 1.62 12.29
CA LYS A 105 10.74 2.75 12.03
C LYS A 105 9.32 2.21 12.13
N GLN A 106 8.63 2.53 13.23
CA GLN A 106 7.18 2.41 13.25
C GLN A 106 6.69 3.28 12.11
N SER A 107 5.96 2.70 11.17
CA SER A 107 5.06 3.49 10.34
C SER A 107 4.21 4.27 11.32
N LYS A 108 4.42 5.59 11.43
CA LYS A 108 3.50 6.43 12.17
C LYS A 108 2.12 6.11 11.59
N ILE A 109 1.13 5.90 12.45
CA ILE A 109 -0.26 6.02 12.04
C ILE A 109 -0.39 7.49 11.65
N THR A 110 -0.23 7.77 10.36
CA THR A 110 0.14 9.13 9.98
C THR A 110 -1.07 10.04 10.03
N GLU A 111 -2.26 9.56 9.66
CA GLU A 111 -3.43 10.43 9.54
C GLU A 111 -4.75 9.72 9.84
N LYS A 112 -5.63 10.45 10.54
CA LYS A 112 -7.05 10.14 10.70
C LYS A 112 -7.71 10.37 9.35
N VAL A 113 -8.04 9.30 8.63
CA VAL A 113 -8.61 9.39 7.27
C VAL A 113 -10.11 9.73 7.32
N CYS A 114 -10.79 9.28 8.38
CA CYS A 114 -12.16 9.66 8.69
C CYS A 114 -12.46 9.43 10.18
N ASP A 115 -13.69 9.73 10.60
CA ASP A 115 -14.09 9.69 12.01
C ASP A 115 -13.89 8.34 12.72
N ASP A 116 -13.74 7.24 11.97
CA ASP A 116 -13.54 5.88 12.48
C ASP A 116 -12.46 5.06 11.75
N GLY A 117 -11.56 5.70 10.99
CA GLY A 117 -10.59 5.01 10.13
C GLY A 117 -9.16 5.50 10.31
N TYR A 118 -8.24 4.57 10.56
CA TYR A 118 -6.80 4.80 10.66
C TYR A 118 -6.04 3.86 9.71
N SER A 119 -4.93 4.32 9.12
CA SER A 119 -4.03 3.45 8.36
C SER A 119 -3.01 2.77 9.29
N VAL A 120 -2.81 1.45 9.15
CA VAL A 120 -1.75 0.71 9.86
C VAL A 120 -1.20 -0.38 8.94
N GLY A 121 0.13 -0.48 8.87
CA GLY A 121 0.90 -1.29 7.93
C GLY A 121 0.97 -2.81 8.19
N CYS A 122 2.07 -3.44 7.76
CA CYS A 122 2.15 -4.88 7.45
C CYS A 122 2.02 -5.94 8.55
N TYR A 123 1.10 -6.91 8.35
CA TYR A 123 0.96 -8.14 9.17
C TYR A 123 1.82 -9.28 8.61
N LYS A 124 2.43 -10.07 9.51
CA LYS A 124 3.34 -11.17 9.14
C LYS A 124 2.69 -12.56 9.15
N THR A 125 1.59 -12.75 9.88
CA THR A 125 1.01 -14.09 10.09
C THR A 125 -0.52 -14.06 10.12
N LEU A 126 -1.18 -15.07 9.54
CA LEU A 126 -2.65 -15.20 9.49
C LEU A 126 -3.31 -15.22 10.89
N GLN A 127 -2.60 -15.72 11.90
CA GLN A 127 -3.06 -15.76 13.29
C GLN A 127 -3.23 -14.37 13.92
N GLU A 128 -2.57 -13.34 13.39
CA GLU A 128 -2.64 -11.96 13.86
C GLU A 128 -3.76 -11.16 13.18
N ILE A 129 -4.42 -11.73 12.17
CA ILE A 129 -5.45 -11.07 11.38
C ILE A 129 -6.81 -11.26 12.08
N PRO A 130 -7.50 -10.18 12.50
CA PRO A 130 -8.75 -10.40 13.22
C PRO A 130 -9.87 -10.97 12.29
N ASN A 131 -10.97 -11.52 12.82
CA ASN A 131 -11.90 -12.33 11.99
C ASN A 131 -12.70 -11.60 10.88
N ILE A 132 -13.05 -10.32 11.05
CA ILE A 132 -13.66 -9.46 10.00
C ILE A 132 -12.85 -9.37 8.70
N ILE A 133 -11.51 -9.30 8.74
CA ILE A 133 -10.68 -9.24 7.51
C ILE A 133 -10.78 -10.59 6.81
N ILE A 134 -10.66 -11.69 7.56
CA ILE A 134 -10.75 -13.05 7.01
C ILE A 134 -12.09 -13.25 6.29
N ASN A 135 -13.20 -12.80 6.88
CA ASN A 135 -14.50 -12.87 6.24
C ASN A 135 -14.62 -11.97 4.99
N ALA A 136 -14.03 -10.77 5.01
CA ALA A 136 -13.99 -9.90 3.84
C ALA A 136 -13.13 -10.48 2.71
N MET A 137 -12.00 -11.12 3.05
CA MET A 137 -11.10 -11.82 2.12
C MET A 137 -11.77 -13.03 1.47
N ASN A 138 -12.52 -13.83 2.24
CA ASN A 138 -13.24 -14.98 1.68
C ASN A 138 -14.37 -14.56 0.73
N ASN A 139 -14.97 -13.38 0.95
CA ASN A 139 -16.03 -12.84 0.09
C ASN A 139 -15.50 -12.14 -1.16
N SER A 140 -14.21 -11.84 -1.25
CA SER A 140 -13.65 -11.03 -2.35
C SER A 140 -13.31 -11.84 -3.62
N ARG A 141 -13.58 -13.15 -3.65
CA ARG A 141 -13.24 -14.07 -4.77
C ARG A 141 -11.75 -14.10 -5.13
N ILE A 142 -10.87 -13.56 -4.29
CA ILE A 142 -9.41 -13.56 -4.48
C ILE A 142 -8.89 -14.90 -3.95
N THR A 143 -8.18 -15.67 -4.79
CA THR A 143 -7.60 -16.96 -4.39
C THR A 143 -6.42 -16.73 -3.44
N ILE A 144 -6.60 -17.04 -2.16
CA ILE A 144 -5.62 -16.77 -1.10
C ILE A 144 -4.54 -17.86 -1.08
N ASN A 145 -3.52 -17.74 -1.92
CA ASN A 145 -2.23 -18.41 -1.74
C ASN A 145 -1.44 -17.78 -0.58
N ASN A 146 -0.61 -18.59 0.09
CA ASN A 146 0.01 -18.38 1.41
C ASN A 146 0.91 -17.14 1.62
N VAL A 147 0.91 -16.16 0.72
CA VAL A 147 1.61 -14.89 0.91
C VAL A 147 0.78 -13.75 0.32
N TYR A 148 0.02 -13.04 1.15
CA TYR A 148 -0.50 -11.71 0.79
C TYR A 148 -0.41 -10.72 1.94
N MET A 149 0.27 -9.61 1.67
CA MET A 149 0.07 -8.34 2.34
C MET A 149 -1.12 -7.67 1.65
N CYS A 150 -2.26 -7.57 2.32
CA CYS A 150 -3.38 -6.73 1.88
C CYS A 150 -3.92 -6.00 3.11
N PHE A 151 -3.78 -4.67 3.10
CA PHE A 151 -4.38 -3.77 4.08
C PHE A 151 -5.69 -3.28 3.50
N ILE A 152 -6.78 -3.58 4.20
CA ILE A 152 -7.79 -2.61 4.62
C ILE A 152 -8.65 -3.35 5.65
N ARG A 153 -8.99 -2.69 6.76
CA ARG A 153 -9.99 -3.22 7.68
C ARG A 153 -10.88 -2.15 8.30
N LEU A 154 -12.18 -2.38 8.12
CA LEU A 154 -13.29 -1.68 8.76
C LEU A 154 -13.55 -2.21 10.19
N LYS A 155 -13.99 -1.32 11.08
CA LYS A 155 -14.29 -1.55 12.51
C LYS A 155 -15.43 -2.57 12.72
N LYS A 156 -15.43 -3.21 13.89
CA LYS A 156 -16.63 -3.69 14.63
C LYS A 156 -16.37 -3.31 16.09
N GLY A 157 -17.22 -2.61 16.85
CA GLY A 157 -18.68 -2.73 16.97
C GLY A 157 -18.94 -3.92 17.91
N PHE A 158 -19.16 -3.79 19.21
CA PHE A 158 -19.55 -2.69 20.11
C PHE A 158 -18.51 -2.44 21.20
#